data_AF-A0A965XU65-F1
#
_entry.id   AF-A0A965XU65-F1
#
_cell.length_a   1.000
_cell.length_b   1.000
_cell.length_c   1.000
_cell.angle_alpha   90.00
_cell.angle_beta   90.00
_cell.angle_gamma   90.00
#
_symmetry.space_group_name_H-M   'P 1'
#
loop_
_entity.id
_entity.type
_entity.pdbx_description
1 polymer ?
#
loop_
_entity_poly.entity_id
_entity_poly.type
_entity_poly.pdbx_seq_one_letter_code
_entity_poly.pdbx_strand_id
1 'polypeptide(L)'
;MRTFFRLLAFARPHSKFWPRYLLISIFSVLFGIANYALIGPLLKVLFEADTMELDAVLPEFALSADYFTAVFNYYLVGFIKESGALTGLV
;
A
#
# COMPACT_ATOMS: atom_id res chain seq x y z
N MET A 1 14.53 31.64 -1.63
CA MET A 1 13.33 31.51 -0.76
C MET A 1 12.34 32.67 -0.87
N ARG A 2 12.75 33.95 -0.87
CA ARG A 2 11.80 35.10 -0.90
C ARG A 2 10.90 35.14 -2.14
N THR A 3 11.41 34.71 -3.30
CA THR A 3 10.65 34.68 -4.56
C THR A 3 9.48 33.70 -4.52
N PHE A 4 9.67 32.52 -3.92
CA PHE A 4 8.63 31.50 -3.77
C PHE A 4 7.45 32.01 -2.94
N PHE A 5 7.70 32.57 -1.75
CA PHE A 5 6.66 33.16 -0.91
C PHE A 5 5.96 34.35 -1.56
N ARG A 6 6.67 35.12 -2.39
CA ARG A 6 6.09 36.25 -3.13
C ARG A 6 5.09 35.77 -4.19
N LEU A 7 5.40 34.69 -4.90
CA LEU A 7 4.50 34.05 -5.87
C LEU A 7 3.31 33.37 -5.16
N LEU A 8 3.57 32.71 -4.03
CA LEU A 8 2.54 32.11 -3.19
C LEU A 8 1.59 33.14 -2.55
N ALA A 9 1.96 34.43 -2.50
CA ALA A 9 1.04 35.46 -2.01
C ALA A 9 -0.04 35.84 -3.04
N PHE A 10 0.17 35.57 -4.33
CA PHE A 10 -0.70 36.03 -5.42
C PHE A 10 -1.86 35.09 -5.75
N ALA A 11 -1.77 33.80 -5.49
CA ALA A 11 -2.76 32.84 -5.99
C ALA A 11 -3.86 32.49 -4.96
N ARG A 12 -4.19 33.45 -4.06
CA ARG A 12 -5.19 33.29 -2.98
C ARG A 12 -6.51 32.71 -3.52
N PRO A 13 -7.18 31.77 -2.80
CA PRO A 13 -7.06 31.52 -1.36
C PRO A 13 -6.41 30.16 -1.02
N HIS A 14 -5.08 30.13 -0.95
CA HIS A 14 -4.28 28.92 -0.68
C HIS A 14 -4.51 28.26 0.67
N SER A 15 -4.71 29.07 1.71
CA SER A 15 -4.76 28.63 3.11
C SER A 15 -5.86 27.59 3.37
N LYS A 16 -6.96 27.65 2.61
CA LYS A 16 -8.14 26.79 2.79
C LYS A 16 -8.03 25.42 2.10
N PHE A 17 -7.15 25.31 1.10
CA PHE A 17 -7.05 24.12 0.25
C PHE A 17 -5.80 23.28 0.55
N TRP A 18 -4.69 23.92 0.93
CA TRP A 18 -3.43 23.20 1.14
C TRP A 18 -3.47 22.10 2.22
N PRO A 19 -4.19 22.21 3.37
CA PRO A 19 -4.14 21.17 4.39
C PRO A 19 -4.86 19.90 3.93
N ARG A 20 -5.98 20.07 3.22
CA ARG A 20 -6.72 18.95 2.60
C ARG A 20 -5.91 18.29 1.50
N TYR A 21 -5.28 19.10 0.64
CA TYR A 21 -4.40 18.60 -0.41
C TYR A 21 -3.21 17.82 0.19
N LEU A 22 -2.57 18.35 1.24
CA LEU A 22 -1.46 17.70 1.92
C LEU A 22 -1.88 16.35 2.50
N LEU A 23 -3.03 16.31 3.20
CA LEU A 23 -3.53 15.07 3.80
C LEU A 23 -3.79 14.01 2.73
N ILE A 24 -4.51 14.35 1.66
CA ILE A 24 -4.76 13.44 0.54
C ILE A 24 -3.44 13.02 -0.13
N SER A 25 -2.49 13.93 -0.28
CA SER A 25 -1.19 13.64 -0.89
C SER A 25 -0.36 12.66 -0.04
N ILE A 26 -0.37 12.81 1.30
CA ILE A 26 0.27 11.85 2.21
C ILE A 26 -0.38 10.47 2.07
N PHE A 27 -1.71 10.40 2.12
CA PHE A 27 -2.42 9.13 1.88
C PHE A 27 -2.09 8.55 0.50
N SER A 28 -2.06 9.38 -0.54
CA SER A 28 -1.73 8.95 -1.90
C SER A 28 -0.32 8.34 -1.98
N VAL A 29 0.67 8.93 -1.29
CA VAL A 29 2.03 8.38 -1.25
C VAL A 29 2.06 7.08 -0.45
N LEU A 30 1.40 7.02 0.71
CA LEU A 30 1.32 5.80 1.52
C LEU A 30 0.66 4.65 0.76
N PHE A 31 -0.47 4.90 0.11
CA PHE A 31 -1.15 3.91 -0.74
C PHE A 31 -0.32 3.54 -1.97
N GLY A 32 0.42 4.49 -2.56
CA GLY A 32 1.32 4.20 -3.68
C GLY A 32 2.47 3.26 -3.29
N ILE A 33 3.10 3.51 -2.14
CA ILE A 33 4.16 2.63 -1.60
C ILE A 33 3.59 1.27 -1.25
N ALA A 34 2.44 1.22 -0.57
CA ALA A 34 1.76 -0.02 -0.25
C ALA A 34 1.46 -0.81 -1.53
N ASN A 35 0.80 -0.20 -2.53
CA ASN A 35 0.48 -0.85 -3.80
C ASN A 35 1.73 -1.42 -4.49
N TYR A 36 2.82 -0.66 -4.54
CA TYR A 36 4.08 -1.14 -5.11
C TYR A 36 4.64 -2.36 -4.35
N ALA A 37 4.62 -2.33 -3.01
CA ALA A 37 5.04 -3.46 -2.19
C ALA A 37 4.15 -4.70 -2.40
N LEU A 38 2.86 -4.52 -2.70
CA LEU A 38 1.90 -5.60 -2.95
C LEU A 38 2.06 -6.26 -4.33
N ILE A 39 2.70 -5.61 -5.30
CA ILE A 39 2.98 -6.23 -6.62
C ILE A 39 3.88 -7.46 -6.44
N GLY A 40 4.88 -7.39 -5.55
CA GLY A 40 5.81 -8.50 -5.28
C GLY A 40 5.14 -9.82 -4.92
N PRO A 41 4.31 -9.88 -3.86
CA PRO A 41 3.61 -11.12 -3.49
C PRO A 41 2.63 -11.59 -4.55
N LEU A 42 1.94 -10.70 -5.28
CA LEU A 42 1.06 -11.09 -6.39
C LEU A 42 1.83 -11.81 -7.51
N LEU A 43 3.00 -11.30 -7.88
CA LEU A 43 3.86 -11.97 -8.85
C LEU A 43 4.33 -13.34 -8.35
N LYS A 44 4.65 -13.46 -7.06
CA LYS A 44 4.99 -14.76 -6.46
C LYS A 44 3.82 -15.75 -6.51
N VAL A 45 2.58 -15.30 -6.29
CA VAL A 45 1.41 -16.18 -6.48
C VAL A 45 1.32 -16.64 -7.93
N LEU A 46 1.51 -15.72 -8.87
CA LEU A 46 1.35 -16.00 -10.30
C LEU A 46 2.39 -16.98 -10.83
N PHE A 47 3.64 -16.91 -10.36
CA PHE A 47 4.76 -17.65 -10.92
C PHE A 47 5.33 -18.74 -10.02
N GLU A 48 5.11 -18.67 -8.70
CA GLU A 48 5.73 -19.52 -7.68
C GLU A 48 4.69 -20.09 -6.69
N ALA A 49 3.44 -20.30 -7.13
CA ALA A 49 2.32 -20.77 -6.31
C ALA A 49 2.65 -22.01 -5.47
N ASP A 50 3.41 -22.96 -6.03
CA ASP A 50 3.76 -24.24 -5.39
C ASP A 50 4.74 -24.10 -4.22
N THR A 51 5.42 -22.96 -4.10
CA THR A 51 6.42 -22.69 -3.04
C THR A 51 5.84 -21.91 -1.87
N MET A 52 4.58 -21.49 -1.95
CA MET A 52 3.95 -20.70 -0.90
C MET A 52 3.61 -21.58 0.31
N GLU A 53 4.15 -21.21 1.46
CA GLU A 53 3.77 -21.81 2.74
C GLU A 53 2.33 -21.42 3.07
N LEU A 54 1.45 -22.40 2.91
CA LEU A 54 0.01 -22.23 3.12
C LEU A 54 -0.36 -22.05 4.60
N ASP A 55 0.54 -22.31 5.54
CA ASP A 55 0.29 -22.24 6.98
C ASP A 55 0.82 -20.93 7.60
N ALA A 56 0.56 -19.81 6.92
CA ALA A 56 0.85 -18.49 7.47
C ALA A 56 0.07 -18.28 8.79
N VAL A 57 0.76 -17.84 9.84
CA VAL A 57 0.18 -17.46 11.13
C VAL A 57 0.04 -15.94 11.18
N LEU A 58 -1.03 -15.43 11.81
CA LEU A 58 -1.21 -13.99 12.02
C LEU A 58 -0.04 -13.42 12.85
N PRO A 59 0.78 -12.52 12.29
CA PRO A 59 1.90 -11.95 13.04
C PRO A 59 1.43 -11.04 14.19
N GLU A 60 2.22 -10.96 15.26
CA GLU A 60 2.00 -9.97 16.32
C GLU A 60 2.21 -8.56 15.80
N PHE A 61 1.41 -7.61 16.29
CA PHE A 61 1.47 -6.22 15.84
C PHE A 61 2.87 -5.62 16.04
N ALA A 62 3.50 -5.23 14.94
CA ALA A 62 4.73 -4.47 14.94
C ALA A 62 4.63 -3.34 13.90
N LEU A 63 5.11 -2.14 14.26
CA LEU A 63 5.14 -1.01 13.34
C LEU A 63 6.36 -1.11 12.39
N SER A 64 6.34 -2.09 11.49
CA SER A 64 7.39 -2.33 10.50
C SER A 64 6.82 -2.64 9.12
N ALA A 65 7.60 -2.38 8.07
CA ALA A 65 7.22 -2.76 6.70
C ALA A 65 6.97 -4.28 6.60
N ASP A 66 7.83 -5.08 7.24
CA ASP A 66 7.74 -6.54 7.27
C ASP A 66 6.43 -7.03 7.89
N TYR A 67 5.92 -6.37 8.94
CA TYR A 67 4.63 -6.71 9.54
C TYR A 67 3.48 -6.54 8.53
N PHE A 68 3.42 -5.41 7.84
CA PHE A 68 2.36 -5.17 6.84
C PHE A 68 2.45 -6.17 5.68
N THR A 69 3.65 -6.55 5.25
CA THR A 69 3.85 -7.60 4.24
C THR A 69 3.42 -8.98 4.76
N ALA A 70 3.76 -9.33 5.99
CA ALA A 70 3.38 -10.61 6.61
C ALA A 70 1.86 -10.73 6.79
N VAL A 71 1.20 -9.67 7.27
CA VAL A 71 -0.26 -9.61 7.39
C VAL A 71 -0.93 -9.74 6.01
N PHE A 72 -0.42 -9.03 5.01
CA PHE A 72 -0.96 -9.14 3.65
C PHE A 72 -0.84 -10.57 3.10
N ASN A 73 0.34 -11.18 3.23
CA ASN A 73 0.58 -12.55 2.80
C ASN A 73 -0.35 -13.54 3.53
N TYR A 74 -0.56 -13.36 4.84
CA TYR A 74 -1.50 -14.17 5.61
C TYR A 74 -2.92 -14.14 5.03
N TYR A 75 -3.45 -12.94 4.77
CA TYR A 75 -4.79 -12.82 4.17
C TYR A 75 -4.83 -13.34 2.73
N LEU A 76 -3.80 -13.07 1.93
CA LEU A 76 -3.69 -13.53 0.55
C LEU A 76 -3.67 -15.07 0.47
N VAL A 77 -2.93 -15.75 1.34
CA VAL A 77 -2.94 -17.22 1.46
C VAL A 77 -4.32 -17.74 1.85
N GLY A 78 -5.01 -17.06 2.78
CA GLY A 78 -6.39 -17.38 3.13
C GLY A 78 -7.35 -17.29 1.94
N PHE A 79 -7.27 -16.20 1.17
CA PHE A 79 -8.08 -16.02 -0.05
C PHE A 79 -7.79 -17.10 -1.11
N ILE A 80 -6.52 -17.46 -1.31
CA ILE A 80 -6.11 -18.52 -2.25
C ILE A 80 -6.64 -19.89 -1.82
N LYS A 81 -6.57 -20.22 -0.53
CA LYS A 81 -7.12 -21.48 0.02
C LYS A 81 -8.62 -21.62 -0.22
N GLU A 82 -9.37 -20.54 -0.07
CA GLU A 82 -10.84 -20.56 -0.18
C GLU A 82 -11.32 -20.51 -1.63
N SER A 83 -10.62 -19.78 -2.50
CA SER A 83 -11.10 -19.46 -3.85
C SER A 83 -10.41 -20.26 -4.97
N GLY A 84 -9.24 -20.86 -4.67
CA GLY A 84 -8.35 -21.47 -5.66
C GLY A 84 -7.51 -20.42 -6.40
N ALA A 85 -6.29 -20.77 -6.78
CA ALA A 85 -5.27 -19.84 -7.32
C ALA A 85 -5.71 -19.02 -8.57
N LEU A 86 -6.79 -19.42 -9.25
CA LEU A 86 -7.22 -18.82 -10.53
C LEU A 86 -8.43 -17.87 -10.42
N THR A 87 -9.14 -17.80 -9.29
CA THR A 87 -10.26 -16.85 -9.12
C THR A 87 -9.85 -15.54 -8.46
N GLY A 88 -8.68 -15.47 -7.80
CA GLY A 88 -8.12 -14.22 -7.27
C GLY A 88 -7.60 -13.25 -8.35
N LEU A 89 -7.75 -13.59 -9.63
CA LEU A 89 -7.24 -12.84 -10.80
C LEU A 89 -8.35 -12.38 -11.76
N VAL A 90 -9.63 -12.54 -11.40
CA VAL A 90 -10.78 -12.02 -12.16
C VAL A 90 -11.64 -11.15 -11.26
#